data_AF-A0A0G0YAU4-F1
#
_entry.id   AF-A0A0G0YAU4-F1
#
_cell.length_a   1.000
_cell.length_b   1.000
_cell.length_c   1.000
_cell.angle_alpha   90.00
_cell.angle_beta   90.00
_cell.angle_gamma   90.00
#
_symmetry.space_group_name_H-M   'P 1'
#
loop_
_entity.id
_entity.type
_entity.pdbx_description
1 polymer ?
#
loop_
_entity_poly.entity_id
_entity_poly.type
_entity_poly.pdbx_seq_one_letter_code
_entity_poly.pdbx_strand_id
1 'polypeptide(L)'
;MAEETAERRRIWEIFPELAKAVRKAHEEVGLYGHHDWPHAFRVGDVARQIGNNEYGRISFIGAFAGAAGLCHNVDRILQKKLNVGRREAPQEEVVKLLKNWLLKTDFCHPSRPGKDDLYFTEEVPTIINAILEHDGKDSPNDDQILICLKDADRVVNCRPELVMRSAQYYHELPTVDQINFDEDPTANYRNPKTVLKDIMMSSKEWGEENSPFCVRTRLAKKLIWDEKIGIPFFQRYLELLKKSLEMEGLYPWPSDLPSPMPSENPSAA
;
A
#
# COMPACT_ATOMS: atom_id res chain seq x y z
N MET A 1 -7.11 6.92 32.73
CA MET A 1 -8.16 7.71 32.05
C MET A 1 -7.60 8.60 30.94
N ALA A 2 -6.61 9.48 31.19
CA ALA A 2 -5.98 10.30 30.13
C ALA A 2 -5.03 9.50 29.21
N GLU A 3 -4.28 8.52 29.74
CA GLU A 3 -3.43 7.64 28.92
C GLU A 3 -4.24 6.68 28.03
N GLU A 4 -5.39 6.20 28.52
CA GLU A 4 -6.28 5.26 27.82
C GLU A 4 -7.03 5.91 26.64
N THR A 5 -7.15 7.24 26.65
CA THR A 5 -7.74 8.02 25.53
C THR A 5 -6.69 8.40 24.48
N ALA A 6 -5.43 8.63 24.87
CA ALA A 6 -4.31 8.77 23.94
C ALA A 6 -4.04 7.46 23.16
N GLU A 7 -4.31 6.31 23.78
CA GLU A 7 -4.15 4.95 23.23
C GLU A 7 -4.92 4.67 21.92
N ARG A 8 -6.06 5.34 21.71
CA ARG A 8 -6.95 5.10 20.57
C ARG A 8 -6.81 6.12 19.45
N ARG A 9 -5.95 7.12 19.60
CA ARG A 9 -5.89 8.21 18.63
C ARG A 9 -5.41 7.69 17.28
N ARG A 10 -6.19 7.99 16.25
CA ARG A 10 -5.87 7.67 14.86
C ARG A 10 -4.76 8.58 14.36
N ILE A 11 -4.03 8.17 13.34
CA ILE A 11 -2.92 8.96 12.81
C ILE A 11 -3.34 10.38 12.38
N TRP A 12 -4.54 10.54 11.81
CA TRP A 12 -5.09 11.84 11.43
C TRP A 12 -5.57 12.69 12.61
N GLU A 13 -5.73 12.10 13.80
CA GLU A 13 -5.97 12.85 15.03
C GLU A 13 -4.65 13.29 15.66
N ILE A 14 -3.58 12.51 15.47
CA ILE A 14 -2.22 12.86 15.92
C ILE A 14 -1.64 13.97 15.04
N PHE A 15 -1.79 13.85 13.72
CA PHE A 15 -1.29 14.82 12.73
C PHE A 15 -2.43 15.41 11.88
N PRO A 16 -3.33 16.22 12.47
CA PRO A 16 -4.51 16.71 11.76
C PRO A 16 -4.17 17.63 10.58
N GLU A 17 -3.17 18.51 10.71
CA GLU A 17 -2.79 19.42 9.64
C GLU A 17 -2.07 18.71 8.49
N LEU A 18 -1.30 17.66 8.79
CA LEU A 18 -0.74 16.77 7.78
C LEU A 18 -1.86 16.04 7.01
N ALA A 19 -2.76 15.38 7.74
CA ALA A 19 -3.86 14.63 7.15
C ALA A 19 -4.75 15.51 6.27
N LYS A 20 -5.05 16.75 6.69
CA LYS A 20 -5.75 17.76 5.88
C LYS A 20 -4.99 18.10 4.60
N ALA A 21 -3.68 18.32 4.68
CA ALA A 21 -2.87 18.66 3.51
C ALA A 21 -2.80 17.52 2.50
N VAL A 22 -2.59 16.28 2.98
CA VAL A 22 -2.60 15.07 2.15
C VAL A 22 -3.95 14.89 1.47
N ARG A 23 -5.05 14.94 2.21
CA ARG A 23 -6.40 14.81 1.67
C ARG A 23 -6.67 15.86 0.59
N LYS A 24 -6.38 17.13 0.89
CA LYS A 24 -6.56 18.23 -0.05
C LYS A 24 -5.78 18.00 -1.36
N ALA A 25 -4.54 17.53 -1.28
CA ALA A 25 -3.74 17.25 -2.46
C ALA A 25 -4.30 16.10 -3.32
N HIS A 26 -4.85 15.04 -2.70
CA HIS A 26 -5.55 13.98 -3.44
C HIS A 26 -6.82 14.52 -4.13
N GLU A 27 -7.61 15.32 -3.43
CA GLU A 27 -8.84 15.92 -3.96
C GLU A 27 -8.57 16.89 -5.12
N GLU A 28 -7.52 17.72 -5.01
CA GLU A 28 -7.12 18.70 -6.04
C GLU A 28 -6.79 18.06 -7.39
N VAL A 29 -6.13 16.88 -7.38
CA VAL A 29 -5.81 16.15 -8.60
C VAL A 29 -6.89 15.11 -8.95
N GLY A 30 -7.91 14.94 -8.10
CA GLY A 30 -8.93 13.90 -8.24
C GLY A 30 -8.34 12.48 -8.26
N LEU A 31 -7.40 12.15 -7.37
CA LEU A 31 -6.81 10.83 -7.28
C LEU A 31 -7.77 9.86 -6.57
N TYR A 32 -8.37 8.94 -7.35
CA TYR A 32 -9.34 7.94 -6.89
C TYR A 32 -8.89 6.52 -7.25
N GLY A 33 -9.38 5.51 -6.52
CA GLY A 33 -9.13 4.09 -6.80
C GLY A 33 -7.94 3.52 -6.02
N HIS A 34 -6.89 3.08 -6.72
CA HIS A 34 -5.78 2.36 -6.10
C HIS A 34 -4.87 3.24 -5.22
N HIS A 35 -4.95 4.57 -5.26
CA HIS A 35 -4.09 5.44 -4.43
C HIS A 35 -4.87 6.64 -3.86
N ASP A 36 -6.10 6.41 -3.41
CA ASP A 36 -6.95 7.47 -2.86
C ASP A 36 -6.56 7.87 -1.42
N TRP A 37 -7.10 9.00 -0.95
CA TRP A 37 -6.78 9.47 0.41
C TRP A 37 -7.29 8.55 1.52
N PRO A 38 -8.46 7.86 1.42
CA PRO A 38 -8.85 6.86 2.42
C PRO A 38 -7.85 5.73 2.54
N HIS A 39 -7.27 5.26 1.43
CA HIS A 39 -6.18 4.29 1.45
C HIS A 39 -4.96 4.84 2.19
N ALA A 40 -4.48 6.05 1.85
CA ALA A 40 -3.35 6.67 2.56
C ALA A 40 -3.58 6.81 4.07
N PHE A 41 -4.81 7.16 4.48
CA PHE A 41 -5.19 7.27 5.90
C PHE A 41 -5.12 5.92 6.61
N ARG A 42 -5.57 4.86 5.95
CA ARG A 42 -5.51 3.50 6.51
C ARG A 42 -4.08 3.00 6.60
N VAL A 43 -3.26 3.22 5.57
CA VAL A 43 -1.82 2.86 5.59
C VAL A 43 -1.13 3.58 6.74
N GLY A 44 -1.33 4.89 6.90
CA GLY A 44 -0.75 5.65 8.01
C GLY A 44 -1.19 5.12 9.39
N ASP A 45 -2.47 4.80 9.58
CA ASP A 45 -2.90 4.31 10.90
C ASP A 45 -2.43 2.87 11.18
N VAL A 46 -2.38 2.00 10.16
CA VAL A 46 -1.85 0.64 10.30
C VAL A 46 -0.35 0.66 10.55
N ALA A 47 0.42 1.48 9.82
CA ALA A 47 1.86 1.65 10.03
C ALA A 47 2.18 2.10 11.47
N ARG A 48 1.36 3.02 12.00
CA ARG A 48 1.46 3.45 13.40
C ARG A 48 1.21 2.31 14.39
N GLN A 49 0.16 1.53 14.17
CA GLN A 49 -0.17 0.39 15.02
C GLN A 49 0.93 -0.67 15.00
N ILE A 50 1.49 -0.95 13.80
CA ILE A 50 2.62 -1.87 13.63
C ILE A 50 3.84 -1.37 14.39
N GLY A 51 4.26 -0.12 14.15
CA GLY A 51 5.43 0.45 14.82
C GLY A 51 5.31 0.47 16.34
N ASN A 52 4.12 0.81 16.87
CA ASN A 52 3.86 0.76 18.31
C ASN A 52 3.87 -0.67 18.89
N ASN A 53 3.44 -1.66 18.11
CA ASN A 53 3.41 -3.05 18.54
C ASN A 53 4.80 -3.68 18.55
N GLU A 54 5.61 -3.38 17.53
CA GLU A 54 6.90 -4.01 17.29
C GLU A 54 8.03 -3.33 18.09
N TYR A 55 8.07 -1.99 18.08
CA TYR A 55 9.18 -1.21 18.64
C TYR A 55 8.80 -0.45 19.93
N GLY A 56 7.60 -0.69 20.45
CA GLY A 56 7.08 0.00 21.63
C GLY A 56 6.71 1.47 21.37
N ARG A 57 5.94 2.05 22.28
CA ARG A 57 5.39 3.41 22.10
C ARG A 57 6.37 4.53 22.39
N ILE A 58 7.40 4.25 23.19
CA ILE A 58 8.41 5.23 23.61
C ILE A 58 9.34 5.60 22.44
N SER A 59 9.47 4.74 21.43
CA SER A 59 10.43 4.89 20.34
C SER A 59 10.02 5.91 19.26
N PHE A 60 8.82 6.49 19.33
CA PHE A 60 8.22 7.36 18.30
C PHE A 60 8.10 6.75 16.89
N ILE A 61 8.64 5.55 16.64
CA ILE A 61 8.62 4.86 15.35
C ILE A 61 7.20 4.71 14.81
N GLY A 62 6.22 4.38 15.67
CA GLY A 62 4.83 4.34 15.25
C GLY A 62 4.32 5.68 14.71
N ALA A 63 4.68 6.80 15.34
CA ALA A 63 4.27 8.12 14.87
C ALA A 63 4.93 8.45 13.52
N PHE A 64 6.24 8.19 13.38
CA PHE A 64 6.97 8.44 12.13
C PHE A 64 6.52 7.55 10.98
N ALA A 65 6.32 6.24 11.24
CA ALA A 65 5.77 5.31 10.26
C ALA A 65 4.35 5.69 9.84
N GLY A 66 3.54 6.19 10.77
CA GLY A 66 2.22 6.68 10.44
C GLY A 66 2.23 7.95 9.60
N ALA A 67 3.13 8.91 9.88
CA ALA A 67 3.33 10.08 9.03
C ALA A 67 3.83 9.68 7.64
N ALA A 68 4.75 8.72 7.55
CA ALA A 68 5.23 8.15 6.30
C ALA A 68 4.07 7.53 5.50
N GLY A 69 3.23 6.73 6.14
CA GLY A 69 2.06 6.10 5.53
C GLY A 69 0.98 7.09 5.08
N LEU A 70 0.79 8.22 5.75
CA LEU A 70 -0.09 9.28 5.25
C LEU A 70 0.42 9.90 3.95
N CYS A 71 1.75 9.99 3.79
CA CYS A 71 2.38 10.71 2.70
C CYS A 71 2.77 9.83 1.50
N HIS A 72 2.69 8.50 1.61
CA HIS A 72 3.37 7.59 0.68
C HIS A 72 2.93 7.71 -0.79
N ASN A 73 1.69 8.15 -1.06
CA ASN A 73 1.15 8.37 -2.41
C ASN A 73 1.59 9.68 -3.08
N VAL A 74 2.56 10.40 -2.51
CA VAL A 74 3.03 11.70 -3.02
C VAL A 74 3.49 11.64 -4.48
N ASP A 75 4.11 10.54 -4.89
CA ASP A 75 4.57 10.33 -6.26
C ASP A 75 3.38 10.22 -7.22
N ARG A 76 2.29 9.54 -6.82
CA ARG A 76 1.05 9.40 -7.61
C ARG A 76 0.32 10.73 -7.78
N ILE A 77 0.32 11.57 -6.74
CA ILE A 77 -0.22 12.93 -6.83
C ILE A 77 0.60 13.75 -7.84
N LEU A 78 1.92 13.68 -7.77
CA LEU A 78 2.79 14.41 -8.70
C LEU A 78 2.71 13.88 -10.12
N GLN A 79 2.61 12.56 -10.31
CA GLN A 79 2.36 11.94 -11.62
C GLN A 79 1.12 12.55 -12.29
N LYS A 80 0.01 12.63 -11.54
CA LYS A 80 -1.23 13.20 -12.06
C LYS A 80 -1.16 14.71 -12.25
N LYS A 81 -0.51 15.43 -11.34
CA LYS A 81 -0.37 16.89 -11.40
C LYS A 81 0.51 17.35 -12.56
N LEU A 82 1.59 16.61 -12.83
CA LEU A 82 2.56 16.92 -13.88
C LEU A 82 2.25 16.23 -15.21
N ASN A 83 1.26 15.33 -15.22
CA ASN A 83 0.89 14.51 -16.37
C ASN A 83 2.08 13.72 -16.94
N VAL A 84 2.80 13.03 -16.05
CA VAL A 84 3.95 12.17 -16.38
C VAL A 84 3.61 10.70 -16.14
N GLY A 85 4.38 9.80 -16.75
CA GLY A 85 4.20 8.36 -16.64
C GLY A 85 4.50 7.81 -15.25
N ARG A 86 4.24 6.50 -15.08
CA ARG A 86 4.47 5.80 -13.82
C ARG A 86 5.95 5.85 -13.46
N ARG A 87 6.26 6.21 -12.20
CA ARG A 87 7.64 6.35 -11.70
C ARG A 87 8.46 7.45 -12.41
N GLU A 88 7.81 8.34 -13.17
CA GLU A 88 8.47 9.46 -13.83
C GLU A 88 8.33 10.79 -13.06
N ALA A 89 7.65 10.78 -11.91
CA ALA A 89 7.60 11.96 -11.05
C ALA A 89 9.02 12.34 -10.59
N PRO A 90 9.47 13.60 -10.80
CA PRO A 90 10.80 14.01 -10.38
C PRO A 90 10.98 13.88 -8.87
N GLN A 91 12.00 13.13 -8.46
CA GLN A 91 12.28 12.87 -7.04
C GLN A 91 12.51 14.16 -6.24
N GLU A 92 13.09 15.19 -6.85
CA GLU A 92 13.28 16.51 -6.21
C GLU A 92 11.94 17.16 -5.83
N GLU A 93 10.93 17.08 -6.71
CA GLU A 93 9.58 17.61 -6.44
C GLU A 93 8.84 16.76 -5.41
N VAL A 94 9.05 15.44 -5.41
CA VAL A 94 8.56 14.53 -4.35
C VAL A 94 9.10 14.96 -3.00
N VAL A 95 10.42 15.08 -2.88
CA VAL A 95 11.10 15.47 -1.63
C VAL A 95 10.65 16.85 -1.16
N LYS A 96 10.54 17.82 -2.08
CA LYS A 96 10.08 19.18 -1.77
C LYS A 96 8.65 19.20 -1.22
N LEU A 97 7.74 18.45 -1.83
CA LEU A 97 6.35 18.36 -1.37
C LEU A 97 6.26 17.64 -0.02
N LEU A 98 7.01 16.55 0.17
CA LEU A 98 7.09 15.83 1.43
C LEU A 98 7.61 16.73 2.56
N LYS A 99 8.69 17.47 2.32
CA LYS A 99 9.21 18.44 3.31
C LYS A 99 8.11 19.41 3.73
N ASN A 100 7.43 20.06 2.77
CA ASN A 100 6.34 20.99 3.07
C ASN A 100 5.21 20.35 3.89
N TRP A 101 4.84 19.10 3.61
CA TRP A 101 3.84 18.38 4.39
C TRP A 101 4.32 18.06 5.81
N LEU A 102 5.55 17.57 5.96
CA LEU A 102 6.12 17.23 7.26
C LEU A 102 6.39 18.49 8.12
N LEU A 103 6.53 19.68 7.54
CA LEU A 103 6.53 20.93 8.33
C LEU A 103 5.21 21.17 9.09
N LYS A 104 4.11 20.51 8.69
CA LYS A 104 2.80 20.63 9.34
C LYS A 104 2.63 19.66 10.51
N THR A 105 3.60 18.80 10.76
CA THR A 105 3.59 17.92 11.93
C THR A 105 4.37 18.56 13.06
N ASP A 106 3.77 18.59 14.24
CA ASP A 106 4.48 18.87 15.47
C ASP A 106 4.99 17.54 16.00
N PHE A 107 6.18 17.11 15.54
CA PHE A 107 6.89 15.99 16.16
C PHE A 107 7.43 16.44 17.53
N CYS A 108 6.50 16.75 18.45
CA CYS A 108 6.79 17.24 19.79
C CYS A 108 7.63 16.21 20.55
N HIS A 109 8.93 16.47 20.67
CA HIS A 109 9.78 15.81 21.65
C HIS A 109 9.58 16.51 23.01
N PRO A 110 9.19 15.82 24.09
CA PRO A 110 8.94 16.43 25.41
C PRO A 110 10.13 17.24 25.97
N SER A 111 11.36 16.96 25.50
CA SER A 111 12.59 17.66 25.91
C SER A 111 13.12 18.69 24.91
N ARG A 112 12.37 19.06 23.86
CA ARG A 112 12.73 20.19 22.98
C ARG A 112 11.54 21.13 22.75
N PRO A 113 11.28 22.07 23.69
CA PRO A 113 10.32 23.13 23.47
C PRO A 113 10.92 24.17 22.52
N GLY A 114 10.50 24.16 21.26
CA GLY A 114 10.89 25.18 20.29
C GLY A 114 10.12 25.02 18.99
N LYS A 115 9.09 25.84 18.79
CA LYS A 115 8.35 25.94 17.51
C LYS A 115 9.17 26.57 16.37
N ASP A 116 10.32 27.16 16.70
CA ASP A 116 11.04 28.05 15.80
C ASP A 116 12.39 27.49 15.32
N ASP A 117 12.83 26.36 15.88
CA ASP A 117 14.04 25.67 15.45
C ASP A 117 13.65 24.41 14.68
N LEU A 118 13.36 24.65 13.40
CA LEU A 118 13.20 23.68 12.33
C LEU A 118 14.55 23.00 12.02
N TYR A 119 15.23 22.49 13.05
CA TYR A 119 16.21 21.45 12.86
C TYR A 119 15.42 20.27 12.30
N PHE A 120 15.60 20.04 10.99
CA PHE A 120 15.44 18.74 10.36
C PHE A 120 16.16 17.73 11.25
N THR A 121 15.43 17.18 12.21
CA THR A 121 15.93 16.12 13.06
C THR A 121 16.23 14.92 12.15
N GLU A 122 17.14 14.03 12.54
CA GLU A 122 17.58 12.87 11.72
C GLU A 122 16.39 12.01 11.21
N GLU A 123 15.23 12.15 11.85
CA GLU A 123 13.99 11.46 11.55
C GLU A 123 13.30 11.95 10.26
N VAL A 124 13.35 13.25 9.91
CA VAL A 124 12.69 13.73 8.67
C VAL A 124 13.33 13.13 7.41
N PRO A 125 14.67 13.15 7.25
CA PRO A 125 15.34 12.41 6.18
C PRO A 125 14.98 10.92 6.17
N THR A 126 14.87 10.29 7.35
CA THR A 126 14.50 8.86 7.46
C THR A 126 13.06 8.60 7.01
N ILE A 127 12.10 9.45 7.38
CA ILE A 127 10.70 9.36 6.92
C ILE A 127 10.63 9.53 5.39
N ILE A 128 11.35 10.52 4.84
CA ILE A 128 11.40 10.74 3.40
C ILE A 128 12.00 9.53 2.68
N ASN A 129 13.12 8.99 3.19
CA ASN A 129 13.73 7.80 2.64
C ASN A 129 12.77 6.60 2.67
N ALA A 130 12.06 6.41 3.79
CA ALA A 130 11.07 5.36 3.90
C ALA A 130 9.97 5.50 2.82
N ILE A 131 9.50 6.72 2.55
CA ILE A 131 8.50 6.97 1.50
C ILE A 131 9.07 6.69 0.11
N LEU A 132 10.34 7.01 -0.16
CA LEU A 132 10.93 6.78 -1.47
C LEU A 132 11.18 5.30 -1.78
N GLU A 133 11.41 4.48 -0.75
CA GLU A 133 11.85 3.08 -0.91
C GLU A 133 10.76 2.03 -0.59
N HIS A 134 9.53 2.45 -0.26
CA HIS A 134 8.48 1.53 0.22
C HIS A 134 7.92 0.57 -0.84
N ASP A 135 7.98 0.89 -2.12
CA ASP A 135 7.46 0.03 -3.21
C ASP A 135 8.44 -1.11 -3.60
N GLY A 136 9.61 -1.15 -2.95
CA GLY A 136 10.68 -2.09 -3.21
C GLY A 136 10.57 -3.43 -2.46
N LYS A 137 11.50 -4.34 -2.83
CA LYS A 137 11.73 -5.60 -2.11
C LYS A 137 12.21 -5.32 -0.68
N ASP A 138 12.00 -6.28 0.20
CA ASP A 138 12.54 -6.21 1.54
C ASP A 138 14.07 -6.34 1.52
N SER A 139 14.71 -5.53 2.37
CA SER A 139 16.16 -5.55 2.58
C SER A 139 16.46 -5.76 4.05
N PRO A 140 17.52 -6.50 4.41
CA PRO A 140 18.00 -6.59 5.80
C PRO A 140 18.46 -5.24 6.35
N ASN A 141 18.71 -4.25 5.48
CA ASN A 141 19.13 -2.90 5.86
C ASN A 141 17.97 -1.89 5.91
N ASP A 142 16.72 -2.33 5.71
CA ASP A 142 15.57 -1.43 5.84
C ASP A 142 15.48 -0.91 7.28
N ASP A 143 15.28 0.40 7.45
CA ASP A 143 15.05 0.99 8.76
C ASP A 143 13.64 0.67 9.30
N GLN A 144 13.43 0.91 10.59
CA GLN A 144 12.20 0.54 11.29
C GLN A 144 10.95 1.25 10.74
N ILE A 145 11.08 2.48 10.25
CA ILE A 145 9.97 3.25 9.65
C ILE A 145 9.62 2.64 8.30
N LEU A 146 10.62 2.34 7.48
CA LEU A 146 10.43 1.67 6.18
C LEU A 146 9.81 0.28 6.33
N ILE A 147 10.26 -0.52 7.31
CA ILE A 147 9.66 -1.83 7.63
C ILE A 147 8.17 -1.68 7.91
N CYS A 148 7.81 -0.75 8.80
CA CYS A 148 6.42 -0.52 9.19
C CYS A 148 5.56 -0.03 8.04
N LEU A 149 6.11 0.85 7.18
CA LEU A 149 5.41 1.38 6.01
C LEU A 149 5.15 0.28 4.97
N LYS A 150 6.19 -0.48 4.59
CA LYS A 150 6.08 -1.62 3.66
C LYS A 150 5.01 -2.60 4.12
N ASP A 151 5.07 -3.02 5.39
CA ASP A 151 4.11 -3.95 5.97
C ASP A 151 2.68 -3.39 5.98
N ALA A 152 2.51 -2.12 6.34
CA ALA A 152 1.20 -1.49 6.42
C ALA A 152 0.53 -1.36 5.06
N ASP A 153 1.28 -0.94 4.03
CA ASP A 153 0.74 -0.80 2.68
C ASP A 153 0.28 -2.15 2.13
N ARG A 154 1.11 -3.19 2.29
CA ARG A 154 0.75 -4.58 1.93
C ARG A 154 -0.48 -5.08 2.71
N VAL A 155 -0.55 -4.84 4.02
CA VAL A 155 -1.70 -5.23 4.85
C VAL A 155 -2.98 -4.53 4.40
N VAL A 156 -2.91 -3.23 4.08
CA VAL A 156 -4.10 -2.47 3.65
C VAL A 156 -4.52 -2.86 2.24
N ASN A 157 -3.56 -3.17 1.35
CA ASN A 157 -3.86 -3.73 0.04
C ASN A 157 -4.23 -5.23 0.11
N CYS A 158 -4.18 -5.89 1.26
CA CYS A 158 -4.70 -7.24 1.48
C CYS A 158 -6.06 -7.21 2.21
N ARG A 159 -7.00 -6.44 1.66
CA ARG A 159 -8.33 -6.21 2.24
C ARG A 159 -9.42 -6.27 1.16
N PRO A 160 -10.69 -6.57 1.50
CA PRO A 160 -11.72 -6.90 0.51
C PRO A 160 -11.93 -5.85 -0.60
N GLU A 161 -11.73 -4.56 -0.29
CA GLU A 161 -11.82 -3.48 -1.27
C GLU A 161 -10.75 -3.52 -2.37
N LEU A 162 -9.67 -4.29 -2.21
CA LEU A 162 -8.68 -4.50 -3.26
C LEU A 162 -9.34 -5.01 -4.54
N VAL A 163 -10.35 -5.88 -4.45
CA VAL A 163 -11.06 -6.40 -5.63
C VAL A 163 -11.57 -5.26 -6.51
N MET A 164 -12.21 -4.26 -5.90
CA MET A 164 -12.73 -3.09 -6.63
C MET A 164 -11.61 -2.15 -7.08
N ARG A 165 -10.58 -1.93 -6.25
CA ARG A 165 -9.47 -1.02 -6.55
C ARG A 165 -8.59 -1.54 -7.68
N SER A 166 -8.28 -2.83 -7.69
CA SER A 166 -7.56 -3.50 -8.77
C SER A 166 -8.34 -3.45 -10.08
N ALA A 167 -9.66 -3.71 -10.05
CA ALA A 167 -10.51 -3.63 -11.25
C ALA A 167 -10.58 -2.20 -11.82
N GLN A 168 -10.67 -1.18 -10.95
CA GLN A 168 -10.66 0.22 -11.39
C GLN A 168 -9.30 0.63 -11.97
N TYR A 169 -8.20 0.17 -11.38
CA TYR A 169 -6.85 0.55 -11.79
C TYR A 169 -6.40 -0.17 -13.06
N TYR A 170 -6.67 -1.46 -13.18
CA TYR A 170 -6.32 -2.31 -14.32
C TYR A 170 -7.53 -2.54 -15.25
N HIS A 171 -8.32 -1.50 -15.49
CA HIS A 171 -9.54 -1.58 -16.31
C HIS A 171 -9.30 -2.02 -17.76
N GLU A 172 -8.06 -1.91 -18.26
CA GLU A 172 -7.66 -2.38 -19.60
C GLU A 172 -7.22 -3.85 -19.61
N LEU A 173 -6.96 -4.46 -18.44
CA LEU A 173 -6.60 -5.87 -18.36
C LEU A 173 -7.84 -6.77 -18.35
N PRO A 174 -7.76 -7.98 -18.92
CA PRO A 174 -8.79 -8.99 -18.71
C PRO A 174 -9.04 -9.22 -17.22
N THR A 175 -10.28 -9.48 -16.84
CA THR A 175 -10.62 -9.73 -15.44
C THR A 175 -9.97 -11.01 -14.92
N VAL A 176 -9.96 -12.06 -15.73
CA VAL A 176 -9.45 -13.40 -15.39
C VAL A 176 -8.77 -14.00 -16.63
N ASP A 177 -7.71 -14.78 -16.41
CA ASP A 177 -7.15 -15.65 -17.43
C ASP A 177 -7.81 -17.04 -17.31
N GLN A 178 -8.66 -17.40 -18.28
CA GLN A 178 -9.41 -18.65 -18.21
C GLN A 178 -8.57 -19.87 -18.60
N ILE A 179 -7.44 -19.64 -19.25
CA ILE A 179 -6.50 -20.68 -19.68
C ILE A 179 -5.52 -20.96 -18.52
N ASN A 180 -4.94 -19.91 -17.95
CA ASN A 180 -3.95 -20.00 -16.86
C ASN A 180 -4.53 -19.59 -15.50
N PHE A 181 -5.79 -19.98 -15.25
CA PHE A 181 -6.55 -19.56 -14.06
C PHE A 181 -5.79 -19.83 -12.76
N ASP A 182 -5.29 -21.05 -12.57
CA ASP A 182 -4.58 -21.44 -11.35
C ASP A 182 -3.19 -20.81 -11.29
N GLU A 183 -2.41 -20.89 -12.37
CA GLU A 183 -1.02 -20.42 -12.41
C GLU A 183 -0.66 -19.90 -13.80
N ASP A 184 -0.22 -18.64 -13.87
CA ASP A 184 0.43 -18.06 -15.05
C ASP A 184 1.89 -17.80 -14.66
N PRO A 185 2.86 -18.56 -15.19
CA PRO A 185 4.27 -18.42 -14.82
C PRO A 185 4.88 -17.09 -15.31
N THR A 186 4.19 -16.34 -16.18
CA THR A 186 4.64 -15.06 -16.71
C THR A 186 4.06 -13.85 -15.97
N ALA A 187 3.01 -14.06 -15.18
CA ALA A 187 2.40 -13.02 -14.35
C ALA A 187 3.23 -12.75 -13.09
N ASN A 188 3.30 -11.48 -12.69
CA ASN A 188 3.93 -11.06 -11.42
C ASN A 188 3.27 -9.78 -10.91
N TYR A 189 3.57 -9.36 -9.69
CA TYR A 189 3.03 -8.12 -9.09
C TYR A 189 3.17 -6.87 -9.99
N ARG A 190 4.23 -6.75 -10.81
CA ARG A 190 4.42 -5.59 -11.72
C ARG A 190 3.68 -5.73 -13.05
N ASN A 191 3.49 -6.96 -13.51
CA ASN A 191 2.76 -7.28 -14.72
C ASN A 191 1.80 -8.43 -14.43
N PRO A 192 0.63 -8.12 -13.84
CA PRO A 192 -0.27 -9.16 -13.36
C PRO A 192 -0.99 -9.87 -14.51
N LYS A 193 -0.97 -9.35 -15.75
CA LYS A 193 -1.69 -9.84 -16.94
C LYS A 193 -3.21 -9.78 -16.85
N THR A 194 -3.78 -9.97 -15.66
CA THR A 194 -5.21 -9.88 -15.38
C THR A 194 -5.47 -9.24 -14.03
N VAL A 195 -6.69 -8.74 -13.84
CA VAL A 195 -7.13 -8.17 -12.54
C VAL A 195 -7.08 -9.24 -11.43
N LEU A 196 -7.50 -10.48 -11.72
CA LEU A 196 -7.48 -11.56 -10.73
C LEU A 196 -6.06 -11.88 -10.26
N LYS A 197 -5.09 -11.93 -11.18
CA LYS A 197 -3.70 -12.22 -10.82
C LYS A 197 -3.07 -11.07 -10.04
N ASP A 198 -3.44 -9.81 -10.26
CA ASP A 198 -3.02 -8.70 -9.40
C ASP A 198 -3.44 -8.94 -7.94
N ILE A 199 -4.69 -9.33 -7.72
CA ILE A 199 -5.25 -9.63 -6.41
C ILE A 199 -4.55 -10.84 -5.76
N MET A 200 -4.38 -11.92 -6.53
CA MET A 200 -3.84 -13.19 -6.03
C MET A 200 -2.34 -13.13 -5.76
N MET A 201 -1.55 -12.66 -6.72
CA MET A 201 -0.09 -12.63 -6.63
C MET A 201 0.34 -11.70 -5.49
N SER A 202 -0.27 -10.53 -5.40
CA SER A 202 -0.02 -9.58 -4.31
C SER A 202 -0.28 -10.21 -2.94
N SER A 203 -1.47 -10.79 -2.75
CA SER A 203 -1.85 -11.39 -1.45
C SER A 203 -0.96 -12.59 -1.07
N LYS A 204 -0.59 -13.42 -2.06
CA LYS A 204 0.28 -14.58 -1.86
C LYS A 204 1.72 -14.16 -1.54
N GLU A 205 2.32 -13.31 -2.39
CA GLU A 205 3.69 -12.82 -2.22
C GLU A 205 3.88 -12.06 -0.90
N TRP A 206 2.85 -11.40 -0.37
CA TRP A 206 2.98 -10.69 0.90
C TRP A 206 2.83 -11.59 2.13
N GLY A 207 2.23 -12.78 2.00
CA GLY A 207 2.01 -13.73 3.10
C GLY A 207 3.02 -14.87 3.19
N GLU A 208 3.71 -15.20 2.10
CA GLU A 208 4.65 -16.31 2.01
C GLU A 208 6.06 -15.94 2.50
N GLU A 209 6.61 -16.68 3.47
CA GLU A 209 7.87 -16.29 4.13
C GLU A 209 9.10 -16.31 3.23
N ASN A 210 9.06 -17.07 2.14
CA ASN A 210 10.12 -17.13 1.12
C ASN A 210 10.04 -16.00 0.08
N SER A 211 8.97 -15.19 0.11
CA SER A 211 8.81 -14.07 -0.80
C SER A 211 9.66 -12.86 -0.37
N PRO A 212 10.31 -12.15 -1.31
CA PRO A 212 11.03 -10.92 -1.01
C PRO A 212 10.12 -9.72 -0.70
N PHE A 213 8.81 -9.93 -0.64
CA PHE A 213 7.80 -8.93 -0.27
C PHE A 213 6.95 -9.36 0.94
N CYS A 214 7.37 -10.39 1.67
CA CYS A 214 6.63 -10.90 2.82
C CYS A 214 6.53 -9.84 3.93
N VAL A 215 5.36 -9.69 4.56
CA VAL A 215 5.25 -8.83 5.75
C VAL A 215 6.10 -9.36 6.90
N ARG A 216 6.83 -8.46 7.58
CA ARG A 216 7.90 -8.86 8.52
C ARG A 216 7.49 -8.81 9.98
N THR A 217 6.70 -7.82 10.37
CA THR A 217 6.35 -7.54 11.76
C THR A 217 5.25 -8.46 12.28
N ARG A 218 5.24 -8.69 13.60
CA ARG A 218 4.29 -9.64 14.22
C ARG A 218 2.84 -9.23 13.99
N LEU A 219 2.54 -7.94 14.13
CA LEU A 219 1.19 -7.44 13.92
C LEU A 219 0.78 -7.53 12.44
N ALA A 220 1.67 -7.20 11.50
CA ALA A 220 1.37 -7.31 10.08
C ALA A 220 1.09 -8.75 9.66
N LYS A 221 1.90 -9.72 10.12
CA LYS A 221 1.66 -11.16 9.91
C LYS A 221 0.28 -11.57 10.43
N LYS A 222 -0.11 -11.12 11.62
CA LYS A 222 -1.46 -11.39 12.16
C LYS A 222 -2.56 -10.76 11.30
N LEU A 223 -2.37 -9.53 10.85
CA LEU A 223 -3.37 -8.76 10.12
C LEU A 223 -3.56 -9.26 8.68
N ILE A 224 -2.49 -9.67 8.01
CA ILE A 224 -2.57 -10.18 6.64
C ILE A 224 -3.24 -11.56 6.58
N TRP A 225 -3.06 -12.37 7.62
CA TRP A 225 -3.68 -13.69 7.78
C TRP A 225 -5.02 -13.66 8.53
N ASP A 226 -5.67 -12.50 8.64
CA ASP A 226 -7.02 -12.42 9.21
C ASP A 226 -7.99 -13.31 8.43
N GLU A 227 -8.67 -14.22 9.13
CA GLU A 227 -9.52 -15.27 8.53
C GLU A 227 -10.71 -14.73 7.72
N LYS A 228 -11.15 -13.49 7.99
CA LYS A 228 -12.36 -12.92 7.39
C LYS A 228 -12.06 -11.92 6.30
N ILE A 229 -10.97 -11.16 6.44
CA ILE A 229 -10.68 -10.00 5.60
C ILE A 229 -9.23 -9.94 5.10
N GLY A 230 -8.41 -10.96 5.36
CA GLY A 230 -7.03 -11.08 4.88
C GLY A 230 -6.88 -12.04 3.69
N ILE A 231 -5.72 -12.68 3.56
CA ILE A 231 -5.42 -13.68 2.52
C ILE A 231 -6.51 -14.77 2.42
N PRO A 232 -7.03 -15.35 3.53
CA PRO A 232 -8.08 -16.37 3.46
C PRO A 232 -9.37 -15.91 2.79
N PHE A 233 -9.70 -14.62 2.83
CA PHE A 233 -10.84 -14.06 2.09
C PHE A 233 -10.63 -14.22 0.58
N PHE A 234 -9.45 -13.87 0.07
CA PHE A 234 -9.13 -13.96 -1.35
C PHE A 234 -9.04 -15.41 -1.85
N GLN A 235 -8.51 -16.31 -1.02
CA GLN A 235 -8.51 -17.75 -1.30
C GLN A 235 -9.95 -18.26 -1.48
N ARG A 236 -10.86 -17.91 -0.56
CA ARG A 236 -12.27 -18.27 -0.67
C ARG A 236 -12.96 -17.62 -1.87
N TYR A 237 -12.67 -16.36 -2.15
CA TYR A 237 -13.19 -15.66 -3.33
C TYR A 237 -12.80 -16.39 -4.62
N LEU A 238 -11.54 -16.81 -4.74
CA LEU A 238 -11.03 -17.58 -5.86
C LEU A 238 -11.73 -18.93 -6.02
N GLU A 239 -11.89 -19.68 -4.92
CA GLU A 239 -12.61 -20.97 -4.93
C GLU A 239 -14.06 -20.80 -5.42
N LEU A 240 -14.75 -19.75 -4.98
CA LEU A 240 -16.11 -19.46 -5.40
C LEU A 240 -16.18 -19.06 -6.89
N LEU A 241 -15.23 -18.24 -7.35
CA LEU A 241 -15.15 -17.86 -8.75
C LEU A 241 -14.89 -19.08 -9.64
N LYS A 242 -13.93 -19.93 -9.26
CA LYS A 242 -13.61 -21.18 -9.95
C LYS A 242 -14.85 -22.08 -10.06
N LYS A 243 -15.56 -22.27 -8.95
CA LYS A 243 -16.80 -23.05 -8.93
C LYS A 243 -17.90 -22.47 -9.83
N SER A 244 -18.03 -21.14 -9.91
CA SER A 244 -18.99 -20.50 -10.83
C SER A 244 -18.65 -20.84 -12.29
N LEU A 245 -17.37 -20.71 -12.66
CA LEU A 245 -16.90 -21.04 -14.01
C LEU A 245 -17.07 -22.52 -14.34
N GLU A 246 -16.83 -23.43 -13.39
CA GLU A 246 -17.09 -24.87 -13.55
C GLU A 246 -18.58 -25.15 -13.81
N MET A 247 -19.49 -24.50 -13.07
CA MET A 247 -20.94 -24.65 -13.26
C MET A 247 -21.42 -24.17 -14.62
N GLU A 248 -20.71 -23.19 -15.20
CA GLU A 248 -20.99 -22.61 -16.52
C GLU A 248 -20.27 -23.37 -17.66
N GLY A 249 -19.43 -24.36 -17.35
CA GLY A 249 -18.62 -25.08 -18.33
C GLY A 249 -17.47 -24.25 -18.92
N LEU A 250 -17.04 -23.19 -18.22
CA LEU A 250 -15.97 -22.27 -18.63
C LEU A 250 -14.63 -22.54 -17.92
N TYR A 251 -14.58 -23.55 -17.04
CA TYR A 251 -13.35 -24.03 -16.42
C TYR A 251 -13.30 -25.58 -16.35
N PRO A 252 -12.22 -26.24 -16.83
CA PRO A 252 -11.15 -25.63 -17.64
C PRO A 252 -11.73 -25.05 -18.94
N TRP A 253 -11.06 -24.05 -19.52
CA TRP A 253 -11.57 -23.40 -20.74
C TRP A 253 -11.80 -24.42 -21.87
N PRO A 254 -12.98 -24.45 -22.52
CA PRO A 254 -13.27 -25.40 -23.59
C PRO A 254 -12.30 -25.28 -24.77
N SER A 255 -11.76 -26.40 -25.24
CA SER A 255 -10.75 -26.43 -26.31
C SER A 255 -11.30 -26.13 -27.71
N ASP A 256 -12.62 -26.20 -27.88
CA ASP A 256 -13.34 -25.87 -29.10
C ASP A 256 -13.74 -24.39 -29.19
N LEU A 257 -13.57 -23.63 -28.11
CA LEU A 257 -13.79 -22.18 -28.09
C LEU A 257 -12.51 -21.40 -28.43
N PRO A 258 -12.62 -20.22 -29.07
CA PRO A 258 -11.48 -19.33 -29.26
C PRO A 258 -10.89 -18.89 -27.91
N SER A 259 -9.61 -18.53 -27.91
CA SER A 259 -8.95 -17.97 -26.72
C SER A 259 -9.71 -16.73 -26.22
N PRO A 260 -10.05 -16.66 -24.92
CA PRO A 260 -10.64 -15.48 -24.31
C PRO A 260 -9.59 -14.43 -23.98
N MET A 261 -8.30 -14.79 -24.06
CA MET A 261 -7.18 -13.90 -23.80
C MET A 261 -6.80 -13.14 -25.08
N PRO A 262 -6.49 -11.84 -24.97
CA PRO A 262 -6.00 -11.06 -26.10
C PRO A 262 -4.72 -11.69 -26.65
N SER A 263 -4.54 -11.64 -27.98
CA SER A 263 -3.27 -11.98 -28.61
C SER A 263 -2.17 -11.15 -27.97
N GLU A 264 -1.05 -11.77 -27.56
CA GLU A 264 0.06 -11.07 -26.92
C GLU A 264 0.41 -9.79 -27.69
N ASN A 265 0.09 -8.63 -27.12
CA ASN A 265 0.52 -7.36 -27.71
C ASN A 265 1.99 -7.16 -27.34
N PRO A 266 2.90 -7.00 -28.31
CA PRO A 266 4.33 -6.79 -28.05
C PRO A 266 4.66 -5.37 -27.55
N SER A 267 3.71 -4.64 -26.98
CA SER A 267 3.91 -3.27 -26.53
C SER A 267 3.13 -2.95 -25.26
N ALA A 268 3.73 -3.26 -24.11
CA ALA A 268 3.58 -2.45 -22.92
C ALA A 268 4.97 -1.92 -22.60
N ALA A 269 5.20 -0.67 -23.02
CA ALA A 269 6.39 0.13 -22.69
C ALA A 269 6.47 0.40 -21.18
#